data_AF-A0A9X4LHQ5-F1
#
_entry.id   AF-A0A9X4LHQ5-F1
#
_cell.length_a   1.000
_cell.length_b   1.000
_cell.length_c   1.000
_cell.angle_alpha   90.00
_cell.angle_beta   90.00
_cell.angle_gamma   90.00
#
_symmetry.space_group_name_H-M   'P 1'
#
loop_
_entity.id
_entity.type
_entity.pdbx_description
1 polymer ?
#
loop_
_entity_poly.entity_id
_entity_poly.type
_entity_poly.pdbx_seq_one_letter_code
_entity_poly.pdbx_strand_id
1 'polypeptide(L)' 'MNPKILIPVIIIIALYLIICFVDLFKVNKTKFLPKWAWGLIICISVPLGGIIYYLLGRDVLGESDE' A
#
# COMPACT_ATOMS: atom_id res chain seq x y z
N MET A 1 10.27 17.29 -7.84
CA MET A 1 10.00 15.84 -7.82
C MET A 1 10.53 15.24 -9.10
N ASN A 2 11.64 14.48 -9.06
CA ASN A 2 12.24 13.91 -10.26
C ASN A 2 11.37 12.75 -10.77
N PRO A 3 10.73 12.83 -11.95
CA PRO A 3 9.79 11.80 -12.43
C PRO A 3 10.45 10.41 -12.57
N LYS A 4 11.79 10.38 -12.65
CA LYS A 4 12.61 9.16 -12.71
C LYS A 4 12.41 8.22 -11.51
N ILE A 5 12.09 8.74 -10.32
CA ILE A 5 11.91 7.94 -9.09
C ILE A 5 10.45 7.49 -8.93
N LEU A 6 9.50 8.22 -9.51
CA LEU A 6 8.08 7.90 -9.41
C LEU A 6 7.72 6.65 -10.24
N ILE A 7 8.38 6.48 -11.38
CA ILE A 7 8.17 5.36 -12.30
C ILE A 7 8.35 3.99 -11.61
N PRO A 8 9.50 3.68 -10.98
CA PRO A 8 9.67 2.37 -10.32
C PRO A 8 8.70 2.16 -9.17
N VAL A 9 8.35 3.22 -8.42
CA VAL A 9 7.39 3.15 -7.32
C VAL A 9 6.00 2.78 -7.82
N ILE A 10 5.52 3.44 -8.89
CA ILE A 10 4.23 3.13 -9.51
C ILE A 10 4.20 1.69 -10.03
N ILE A 11 5.30 1.21 -10.63
CA ILE A 11 5.41 -0.16 -11.12
C ILE A 11 5.29 -1.17 -9.98
N ILE A 12 5.96 -0.95 -8.85
CA ILE A 12 5.89 -1.83 -7.68
C ILE A 12 4.46 -1.86 -7.12
N ILE A 13 3.81 -0.69 -7.00
CA ILE A 13 2.42 -0.59 -6.53
C ILE A 13 1.48 -1.34 -7.48
N ALA A 14 1.62 -1.14 -8.79
CA ALA A 14 0.80 -1.83 -9.78
C ALA A 14 0.98 -3.35 -9.74
N LEU A 15 2.22 -3.83 -9.64
CA LEU A 15 2.52 -5.26 -9.48
C LEU A 15 1.90 -5.83 -8.20
N TYR A 16 2.05 -5.13 -7.08
CA TYR A 16 1.46 -5.53 -5.80
C TYR A 16 -0.06 -5.67 -5.91
N LEU A 17 -0.74 -4.65 -6.46
CA LEU A 17 -2.18 -4.67 -6.68
C LEU A 17 -2.60 -5.86 -7.55
N ILE A 18 -1.92 -6.09 -8.68
CA ILE A 18 -2.22 -7.20 -9.60
C ILE A 18 -2.06 -8.55 -8.88
N ILE A 19 -0.96 -8.77 -8.18
CA ILE A 19 -0.71 -10.03 -7.45
C ILE A 19 -1.80 -10.27 -6.41
N CYS A 20 -2.11 -9.27 -5.59
CA CYS A 20 -3.15 -9.38 -4.57
C CYS A 20 -4.53 -9.63 -5.17
N PHE A 21 -4.85 -9.01 -6.30
CA PHE A 21 -6.12 -9.21 -6.99
C PHE A 21 -6.22 -10.63 -7.58
N VAL A 22 -5.16 -11.10 -8.24
CA VAL A 22 -5.09 -12.47 -8.80
C VAL A 22 -5.20 -13.51 -7.68
N ASP A 23 -4.51 -13.31 -6.56
CA ASP A 23 -4.60 -14.20 -5.40
C ASP A 23 -6.03 -14.22 -4.84
N LEU A 24 -6.66 -13.05 -4.70
CA LEU A 24 -8.04 -12.92 -4.24
C LEU A 24 -9.05 -13.64 -5.15
N PHE A 25 -8.85 -13.61 -6.47
CA PHE A 25 -9.68 -14.35 -7.42
C PHE A 25 -9.44 -15.86 -7.33
N LYS A 26 -8.18 -16.27 -7.16
CA LYS A 26 -7.76 -17.66 -7.05
C LYS A 26 -8.25 -18.32 -5.75
N VAL A 27 -8.42 -17.54 -4.68
CA VAL A 27 -8.99 -18.02 -3.41
C VAL A 27 -10.51 -18.20 -3.55
N ASN A 28 -10.97 -19.45 -3.52
CA ASN A 28 -12.38 -19.79 -3.72
C ASN A 28 -13.27 -19.46 -2.50
N LYS A 29 -12.71 -19.55 -1.27
CA LYS A 29 -13.35 -19.14 -0.02
C LYS A 29 -12.37 -18.34 0.84
N THR A 30 -12.71 -17.09 1.11
CA THR A 30 -11.98 -16.23 2.05
C THR A 30 -12.54 -16.46 3.46
N LYS A 31 -11.69 -16.90 4.40
CA LYS A 31 -12.10 -17.45 5.71
C LYS A 31 -12.62 -16.38 6.69
N PHE A 32 -12.21 -15.12 6.52
CA PHE A 32 -12.48 -14.03 7.47
C PHE A 32 -13.39 -12.92 6.91
N LEU A 33 -13.32 -12.62 5.62
CA LEU A 33 -14.01 -11.47 5.02
C LEU A 33 -14.46 -11.79 3.59
N PRO A 34 -15.58 -11.23 3.09
CA PRO A 34 -16.03 -11.43 1.71
C PRO A 34 -15.00 -10.88 0.70
N LYS A 35 -15.00 -11.42 -0.52
CA LYS A 35 -14.02 -11.04 -1.57
C LYS A 35 -13.97 -9.53 -1.81
N TRP A 36 -15.13 -8.85 -1.79
CA TRP A 36 -15.19 -7.40 -1.97
C TRP A 36 -14.51 -6.60 -0.85
N ALA A 37 -14.59 -7.07 0.40
CA ALA A 37 -13.91 -6.43 1.53
C ALA A 37 -12.38 -6.55 1.43
N TRP A 38 -11.87 -7.69 0.98
CA TRP A 38 -10.44 -7.85 0.69
C TRP A 38 -9.96 -6.95 -0.45
N GLY A 39 -10.77 -6.79 -1.51
CA GLY A 39 -10.48 -5.83 -2.58
C GLY A 39 -10.36 -4.40 -2.04
N LEU A 40 -11.23 -4.00 -1.12
CA LEU A 40 -11.17 -2.71 -0.44
C LEU A 40 -9.87 -2.56 0.38
N ILE A 41 -9.49 -3.56 1.17
CA ILE A 41 -8.25 -3.56 1.96
C ILE A 41 -7.03 -3.40 1.07
N ILE A 42 -6.95 -4.14 -0.05
CA ILE A 42 -5.85 -4.04 -1.01
C ILE A 42 -5.74 -2.60 -1.56
N CYS A 43 -6.89 -1.97 -1.86
CA CYS A 43 -6.94 -0.59 -2.34
C CYS A 43 -6.49 0.43 -1.29
N ILE A 44 -6.88 0.26 -0.02
CA ILE A 44 -6.60 1.22 1.05
C ILE A 44 -5.18 1.01 1.63
N SER A 45 -4.62 -0.20 1.54
CA SER A 45 -3.25 -0.52 1.99
C SER A 45 -2.20 0.33 1.28
N VAL A 46 -2.44 0.69 0.02
CA VAL A 46 -1.67 1.67 -0.75
C VAL A 46 -2.58 2.88 -1.00
N PRO A 47 -2.80 3.71 0.03
CA PRO A 47 -1.71 4.58 0.50
C PRO A 47 -1.50 4.56 2.02
N LEU A 48 -2.11 3.65 2.78
CA LEU A 48 -2.02 3.65 4.26
C LEU A 48 -0.57 3.75 4.76
N GLY A 49 0.36 3.01 4.14
CA GLY A 49 1.78 3.11 4.50
C GLY A 49 2.36 4.52 4.33
N GLY A 50 1.94 5.25 3.29
CA GLY A 50 2.29 6.65 3.08
C GLY A 50 1.60 7.60 4.07
N ILE A 51 0.36 7.31 4.47
CA ILE A 51 -0.35 8.07 5.51
C ILE A 51 0.36 7.90 6.85
N ILE A 52 0.74 6.67 7.21
CA ILE A 52 1.50 6.37 8.43
C ILE A 52 2.88 7.06 8.38
N TYR A 53 3.60 7.00 7.26
CA TYR A 53 4.86 7.73 7.09
C TYR A 53 4.68 9.25 7.20
N TYR A 54 3.59 9.79 6.65
CA TYR A 54 3.31 11.22 6.73
C TYR A 54 2.96 11.67 8.16
N LEU A 55 2.18 10.86 8.89
CA LEU A 55 1.74 11.17 10.25
C LEU A 55 2.81 10.89 11.31
N LEU A 56 3.54 9.78 11.20
CA LEU A 56 4.54 9.38 12.21
C LEU A 56 5.98 9.71 11.77
N GLY A 57 6.29 9.55 10.49
CA GLY A 57 7.65 9.73 9.96
C GLY A 57 8.04 11.19 9.74
N ARG A 58 7.08 12.11 9.61
CA ARG A 58 7.39 13.54 9.41
C ARG A 58 7.71 14.28 10.71
N ASP A 59 7.15 13.84 11.84
CA ASP A 59 7.41 14.47 13.14
C ASP A 59 8.59 13.81 13.88
N VAL A 60 8.90 12.53 13.64
CA VAL A 60 10.03 11.83 14.30
C VAL A 60 11.42 12.25 13.76
N LEU A 61 11.49 12.95 12.62
CA LEU A 61 12.75 13.52 12.09
C LEU A 61 12.94 15.01 12.45
N GLY A 62 12.10 15.54 13.34
CA GLY A 62 12.20 16.89 13.89
C GLY A 62 12.92 16.98 15.24
N GLU A 63 13.51 15.88 15.75
CA GLU A 63 14.40 15.93 16.91
C GLU A 63 15.84 16.04 16.42
N SER A 64 16.21 17.25 16.03
CA SER A 64 17.60 17.69 15.93
C SER A 64 17.91 18.53 17.15
N ASP A 65 18.10 17.90 18.30
CA ASP A 65 18.71 18.53 19.47
C ASP A 65 19.50 17.45 20.23
N GLU A 66 20.77 17.30 19.85
CA GLU A 66 21.99 17.31 20.71
C GLU A 66 23.24 16.92 19.90
#